data_AF-A0A959KW94-F1
#
_entry.id   AF-A0A959KW94-F1
#
_cell.length_a   1.000
_cell.length_b   1.000
_cell.length_c   1.000
_cell.angle_alpha   90.00
_cell.angle_beta   90.00
_cell.angle_gamma   90.00
#
_symmetry.space_group_name_H-M   'P 1'
#
loop_
_entity.id
_entity.type
_entity.pdbx_description
1 polymer ?
#
loop_
_entity_poly.entity_id
_entity_poly.type
_entity_poly.pdbx_seq_one_letter_code
_entity_poly.pdbx_strand_id
1 'polypeptide(L)'
;RDPIYQYNLAHYHYYRREYDQAQRLLATLDFREVFMAMSTRNLLVKIYYETGQTELLHSLLEAYRIYTLRNSAITERNRNQVHRFIDLTRKMAKVEKWEAEKLEELLEQLPPASEVLHRDWLTEQLQLKMARFGMRKPPQTP
;
A
#
# COMPACT_ATOMS: atom_id res chain seq x y z
N ARG A 1 6.09 -21.11 -15.21
CA ARG A 1 6.62 -19.72 -15.29
C ARG A 1 7.19 -19.40 -13.92
N ASP A 2 8.32 -18.68 -13.85
CA ASP A 2 8.95 -18.30 -12.59
C ASP A 2 8.17 -17.14 -11.93
N PRO A 3 7.58 -17.34 -10.73
CA PRO A 3 6.84 -16.30 -10.02
C PRO A 3 7.67 -15.07 -9.67
N ILE A 4 8.98 -15.22 -9.43
CA ILE A 4 9.88 -14.12 -9.07
C ILE A 4 10.09 -13.22 -10.29
N TYR A 5 10.34 -13.83 -11.46
CA TYR A 5 10.47 -13.09 -12.71
C TYR A 5 9.20 -12.30 -13.04
N GLN A 6 8.03 -12.93 -12.92
CA GLN A 6 6.74 -12.26 -13.20
C GLN A 6 6.45 -11.13 -12.20
N TYR A 7 6.78 -11.31 -10.92
CA TYR A 7 6.65 -10.25 -9.92
C TYR A 7 7.55 -9.06 -10.23
N ASN A 8 8.82 -9.30 -10.57
CA ASN A 8 9.76 -8.24 -10.92
C ASN A 8 9.32 -7.48 -12.18
N LEU A 9 8.78 -8.19 -13.17
CA LEU A 9 8.22 -7.56 -14.36
C LEU A 9 6.98 -6.72 -14.03
N ALA A 10 6.10 -7.19 -13.14
CA ALA A 10 4.98 -6.39 -12.67
C ALA A 10 5.45 -5.12 -11.94
N HIS A 11 6.51 -5.23 -11.14
CA HIS A 11 7.11 -4.11 -10.44
C HIS A 11 7.74 -3.09 -11.39
N TYR A 12 8.37 -3.56 -12.49
CA TYR A 12 8.85 -2.72 -13.57
C TYR A 12 7.72 -1.93 -14.24
N HIS A 13 6.62 -2.60 -14.60
CA HIS A 13 5.44 -1.95 -15.17
C HIS A 13 4.82 -0.94 -14.20
N TYR A 14 4.74 -1.27 -12.90
CA TYR A 14 4.29 -0.34 -11.87
C TYR A 14 5.11 0.96 -11.84
N TYR A 15 6.44 0.88 -11.86
CA TYR A 15 7.30 2.08 -11.88
C TYR A 15 7.12 2.93 -13.14
N ARG A 16 6.77 2.31 -14.27
CA ARG A 16 6.44 3.01 -15.51
C ARG A 16 5.01 3.53 -15.56
N ARG A 17 4.24 3.39 -14.48
CA ARG A 17 2.81 3.72 -14.38
C ARG A 17 1.93 2.93 -15.37
N GLU A 18 2.41 1.77 -15.82
CA GLU A 18 1.69 0.83 -16.70
C GLU A 18 0.84 -0.14 -15.84
N TYR A 19 -0.08 0.42 -15.06
CA TYR A 19 -0.78 -0.30 -13.98
C TYR A 19 -1.60 -1.51 -14.46
N ASP A 20 -2.23 -1.44 -15.63
CA ASP A 20 -3.01 -2.56 -16.18
C ASP A 20 -2.12 -3.78 -16.48
N GLN A 21 -0.93 -3.53 -17.01
CA GLN A 21 0.03 -4.58 -17.31
C GLN A 21 0.59 -5.20 -16.03
N ALA A 22 0.89 -4.37 -15.03
CA ALA A 22 1.28 -4.83 -13.71
C ALA A 22 0.19 -5.72 -13.08
N GLN A 23 -1.07 -5.29 -13.09
CA GLN A 23 -2.19 -6.07 -12.55
C GLN A 23 -2.38 -7.42 -13.25
N ARG A 24 -2.32 -7.45 -14.60
CA ARG A 24 -2.42 -8.70 -15.37
C ARG A 24 -1.33 -9.70 -14.98
N LEU A 25 -0.10 -9.24 -14.77
CA LEU A 25 0.99 -10.10 -14.32
C LEU A 25 0.74 -10.63 -12.91
N LEU A 26 0.35 -9.76 -11.98
CA LEU A 26 0.09 -10.12 -10.58
C LEU A 26 -1.08 -11.12 -10.43
N ALA A 27 -2.10 -11.04 -11.30
CA ALA A 27 -3.22 -11.96 -11.33
C ALA A 27 -2.82 -13.40 -11.72
N THR A 28 -1.67 -13.59 -12.37
CA THR A 28 -1.18 -14.91 -12.80
C THR A 28 -0.23 -15.57 -11.80
N LEU A 29 0.14 -14.86 -10.73
CA LEU A 29 1.09 -15.37 -9.73
C LEU A 29 0.42 -16.37 -8.79
N ASP A 30 1.00 -17.57 -8.71
CA ASP A 30 0.64 -18.56 -7.70
C ASP A 30 1.40 -18.28 -6.40
N PHE A 31 0.67 -17.96 -5.33
CA PHE A 31 1.19 -17.47 -4.06
C PHE A 31 1.61 -18.58 -3.10
N ARG A 32 2.45 -19.51 -3.54
CA ARG A 32 2.88 -20.64 -2.69
C ARG A 32 3.73 -20.20 -1.50
N GLU A 33 4.53 -19.16 -1.69
CA GLU A 33 5.38 -18.61 -0.64
C GLU A 33 4.75 -17.37 0.00
N VAL A 34 4.81 -17.35 1.34
CA VAL A 34 4.22 -16.29 2.16
C VAL A 34 4.75 -14.91 1.79
N PHE A 35 6.07 -14.80 1.56
CA PHE A 35 6.70 -13.55 1.18
C PHE A 35 6.17 -13.03 -0.16
N MET A 36 6.08 -13.89 -1.17
CA MET A 36 5.54 -13.53 -2.49
C MET A 36 4.06 -13.14 -2.42
N ALA A 37 3.29 -13.84 -1.58
CA ALA A 37 1.89 -13.54 -1.32
C ALA A 37 1.69 -12.14 -0.73
N MET A 38 2.55 -11.75 0.22
CA MET A 38 2.54 -10.41 0.83
C MET A 38 3.01 -9.34 -0.15
N SER A 39 4.12 -9.58 -0.83
CA SER A 39 4.72 -8.65 -1.80
C SER A 39 3.78 -8.32 -2.96
N THR A 40 3.05 -9.32 -3.47
CA THR A 40 2.04 -9.11 -4.51
C THR A 40 0.85 -8.29 -4.02
N ARG A 41 0.32 -8.61 -2.83
CA ARG A 41 -0.78 -7.83 -2.24
C ARG A 41 -0.37 -6.39 -1.96
N ASN A 42 0.86 -6.17 -1.47
CA ASN A 42 1.40 -4.83 -1.28
C ASN A 42 1.40 -4.04 -2.60
N LEU A 43 1.86 -4.64 -3.70
CA LEU A 43 1.91 -3.97 -4.99
C LEU A 43 0.49 -3.67 -5.53
N LEU A 44 -0.44 -4.61 -5.40
CA LEU A 44 -1.85 -4.39 -5.78
C LEU A 44 -2.51 -3.28 -4.94
N VAL A 45 -2.23 -3.21 -3.63
CA VAL A 45 -2.73 -2.12 -2.77
C VAL A 45 -2.27 -0.76 -3.31
N LYS A 46 -0.97 -0.63 -3.64
CA LYS A 46 -0.43 0.61 -4.20
C LYS A 46 -1.11 0.98 -5.52
N ILE A 47 -1.25 0.00 -6.42
CA ILE A 47 -1.91 0.20 -7.72
C ILE A 47 -3.36 0.66 -7.53
N TYR A 48 -4.16 -0.04 -6.73
CA TYR A 48 -5.57 0.30 -6.53
C TYR A 48 -5.74 1.68 -5.87
N TYR A 49 -4.86 2.03 -4.94
CA TYR A 49 -4.86 3.37 -4.35
C TYR A 49 -4.54 4.46 -5.39
N GLU A 50 -3.43 4.30 -6.13
CA GLU A 50 -2.95 5.30 -7.09
C GLU A 50 -3.89 5.49 -8.29
N THR A 51 -4.63 4.45 -8.66
CA THR A 51 -5.60 4.46 -9.76
C THR A 51 -7.03 4.82 -9.32
N GLY A 52 -7.27 5.05 -8.02
CA GLY A 52 -8.59 5.40 -7.50
C GLY A 52 -9.61 4.25 -7.54
N GLN A 53 -9.15 3.00 -7.64
CA GLN A 53 -10.00 1.81 -7.67
C GLN A 53 -10.44 1.43 -6.24
N THR A 54 -11.24 2.29 -5.61
CA THR A 54 -11.58 2.26 -4.18
C THR A 54 -12.26 0.97 -3.72
N GLU A 55 -13.21 0.43 -4.49
CA GLU A 55 -13.90 -0.82 -4.14
C GLU A 55 -12.97 -2.04 -4.15
N LEU A 56 -12.06 -2.10 -5.14
CA LEU A 56 -11.05 -3.15 -5.21
C LEU A 56 -10.00 -2.99 -4.11
N LEU A 57 -9.61 -1.76 -3.80
CA LEU A 57 -8.71 -1.45 -2.69
C LEU A 57 -9.31 -1.95 -1.37
N HIS A 58 -10.55 -1.56 -1.03
CA HIS A 58 -11.19 -1.97 0.22
C HIS A 58 -11.33 -3.49 0.34
N SER A 59 -11.78 -4.13 -0.74
CA SER A 59 -11.91 -5.59 -0.81
C SER A 59 -10.56 -6.29 -0.61
N LEU A 60 -9.50 -5.79 -1.26
CA LEU A 60 -8.14 -6.33 -1.12
C LEU A 60 -7.59 -6.14 0.29
N LEU A 61 -7.77 -4.95 0.88
CA LEU A 61 -7.28 -4.65 2.23
C LEU A 61 -7.91 -5.59 3.27
N GLU A 62 -9.21 -5.88 3.15
CA GLU A 62 -9.88 -6.82 4.05
C GLU A 62 -9.42 -8.27 3.82
N ALA A 63 -9.33 -8.70 2.56
CA ALA A 63 -8.80 -10.02 2.23
C ALA A 63 -7.35 -10.20 2.72
N TYR A 64 -6.53 -9.15 2.63
CA TYR A 64 -5.14 -9.17 3.09
C TYR A 64 -5.07 -9.29 4.62
N ARG A 65 -5.91 -8.55 5.35
CA ARG A 65 -6.01 -8.64 6.82
C ARG A 65 -6.40 -10.06 7.26
N ILE A 66 -7.39 -10.67 6.61
CA ILE A 66 -7.83 -12.05 6.92
C ILE A 66 -6.73 -13.05 6.61
N TYR A 67 -6.04 -12.90 5.46
CA TYR A 67 -4.92 -13.76 5.07
C TYR A 67 -3.80 -13.72 6.12
N THR A 68 -3.38 -12.53 6.56
CA THR A 68 -2.31 -12.42 7.55
C THR A 68 -2.71 -12.93 8.92
N LEU A 69 -3.98 -12.79 9.29
CA LEU A 69 -4.52 -13.35 10.54
C LEU A 69 -4.50 -14.88 10.55
N ARG A 70 -4.85 -15.52 9.43
CA ARG A 70 -5.00 -16.99 9.36
C ARG A 70 -3.72 -17.74 9.06
N ASN A 71 -2.72 -17.10 8.45
CA ASN A 71 -1.49 -17.77 8.06
C ASN A 71 -0.48 -17.80 9.23
N SER A 72 -0.24 -18.98 9.80
CA SER A 72 0.66 -19.19 10.94
C SER A 72 2.14 -19.03 10.60
N ALA A 73 2.53 -19.12 9.32
CA ALA A 73 3.90 -18.89 8.89
C ALA A 73 4.28 -17.39 8.87
N ILE A 74 3.31 -16.48 9.07
CA ILE A 74 3.56 -15.04 9.20
C ILE A 74 3.83 -14.71 10.66
N THR A 75 5.05 -14.23 10.91
CA THR A 75 5.48 -13.75 12.23
C THR A 75 4.58 -12.64 12.76
N GLU A 76 4.45 -12.55 14.08
CA GLU A 76 3.69 -11.48 14.73
C GLU A 76 4.15 -10.08 14.29
N ARG A 77 5.47 -9.88 14.18
CA ARG A 77 6.06 -8.64 13.66
C ARG A 77 5.52 -8.29 12.28
N ASN A 78 5.61 -9.21 11.31
CA ASN A 78 5.16 -8.96 9.94
C ASN A 78 3.65 -8.72 9.88
N ARG A 79 2.88 -9.45 10.69
CA ARG A 79 1.43 -9.27 10.83
C ARG A 79 1.08 -7.87 11.32
N ASN A 80 1.79 -7.37 12.33
CA ASN A 80 1.60 -6.03 12.87
C ASN A 80 1.99 -4.95 11.85
N GLN A 81 3.10 -5.13 11.12
CA GLN A 81 3.51 -4.21 10.07
C GLN A 81 2.49 -4.13 8.91
N VAL A 82 1.94 -5.28 8.49
CA VAL A 82 0.87 -5.34 7.48
C VAL A 82 -0.40 -4.69 7.99
N HIS A 83 -0.80 -4.96 9.24
CA HIS A 83 -1.99 -4.37 9.84
C HIS A 83 -1.92 -2.84 9.83
N ARG A 84 -0.77 -2.27 10.27
CA ARG A 84 -0.55 -0.83 10.22
C ARG A 84 -0.60 -0.27 8.80
N PHE A 85 0.02 -0.95 7.84
CA PHE A 85 -0.03 -0.55 6.43
C PHE A 85 -1.47 -0.54 5.89
N ILE A 86 -2.25 -1.58 6.19
CA ILE A 86 -3.67 -1.69 5.80
C ILE A 86 -4.49 -0.54 6.40
N ASP A 87 -4.33 -0.28 7.69
CA ASP A 87 -5.11 0.73 8.39
C ASP A 87 -4.78 2.15 7.92
N LEU A 88 -3.49 2.46 7.76
CA LEU A 88 -3.06 3.77 7.25
C LEU A 88 -3.56 3.99 5.82
N THR A 89 -3.44 2.99 4.95
CA THR A 89 -3.95 3.09 3.58
C THR A 89 -5.46 3.30 3.56
N ARG A 90 -6.21 2.59 4.41
CA ARG A 90 -7.67 2.74 4.53
C ARG A 90 -8.06 4.12 5.04
N LYS A 91 -7.37 4.63 6.07
CA LYS A 91 -7.62 5.98 6.62
C LYS A 91 -7.35 7.03 5.53
N MET A 92 -6.19 6.97 4.88
CA MET A 92 -5.81 7.87 3.80
C MET A 92 -6.81 7.87 2.65
N ALA A 93 -7.32 6.70 2.24
CA ALA A 93 -8.29 6.60 1.16
C ALA A 93 -9.59 7.35 1.46
N LYS A 94 -10.04 7.31 2.72
CA LYS A 94 -11.30 7.91 3.19
C LYS A 94 -11.25 9.41 3.46
N VAL A 95 -10.06 10.02 3.58
CA VAL A 95 -9.98 11.45 3.88
C VAL A 95 -10.50 12.26 2.70
N GLU A 96 -11.47 13.11 2.99
CA GLU A 96 -12.07 14.03 2.03
C GLU A 96 -11.46 15.43 2.12
N LYS A 97 -11.70 16.27 1.11
CA LYS A 97 -11.05 17.58 1.00
C LYS A 97 -11.33 18.50 2.19
N TRP A 98 -12.51 18.42 2.81
CA TRP A 98 -12.87 19.24 3.97
C TRP A 98 -12.24 18.76 5.29
N GLU A 99 -11.60 17.58 5.31
CA GLU A 99 -10.91 17.01 6.48
C GLU A 99 -9.40 16.93 6.24
N ALA A 100 -8.87 17.81 5.40
CA ALA A 100 -7.51 17.70 4.90
C ALA A 100 -6.45 17.76 6.04
N GLU A 101 -6.76 18.41 7.16
CA GLU A 101 -5.96 18.41 8.40
C GLU A 101 -5.65 17.00 8.92
N LYS A 102 -6.55 16.03 8.71
CA LYS A 102 -6.32 14.63 9.09
C LYS A 102 -5.15 14.00 8.32
N LEU A 103 -4.80 14.52 7.14
CA LEU A 103 -3.62 14.04 6.40
C LEU A 103 -2.32 14.45 7.09
N GLU A 104 -2.27 15.63 7.70
CA GLU A 104 -1.13 16.11 8.48
C GLU A 104 -0.98 15.28 9.75
N GLU A 105 -2.08 15.06 10.48
CA GLU A 105 -2.09 14.19 11.66
C GLU A 105 -1.60 12.77 11.33
N LEU A 106 -2.08 12.20 10.21
CA LEU A 106 -1.64 10.88 9.75
C LEU A 106 -0.14 10.86 9.41
N LEU A 107 0.39 11.94 8.83
CA LEU A 107 1.80 12.08 8.46
C LEU A 107 2.68 12.16 9.72
N GLU A 108 2.29 12.96 10.70
CA GLU A 108 3.00 13.12 11.98
C GLU A 108 2.98 11.83 12.81
N GLN A 109 1.87 11.10 12.78
CA GLN A 109 1.69 9.84 13.51
C GLN A 109 2.23 8.63 12.76
N LEU A 110 2.93 8.81 11.62
CA LEU A 110 3.51 7.69 10.89
C LEU A 110 4.53 6.97 11.77
N PRO A 111 4.34 5.66 12.04
CA PRO A 111 5.28 4.87 12.83
C PRO A 111 6.64 4.76 12.11
N PRO A 112 7.71 4.38 12.83
CA PRO A 112 9.02 4.18 12.23
C PRO A 112 9.00 3.04 11.19
N ALA A 113 9.98 3.04 10.27
CA ALA A 113 10.07 2.05 9.19
C ALA A 113 10.21 0.60 9.70
N SER A 114 10.68 0.40 10.94
CA SER A 114 10.74 -0.90 11.61
C SER A 114 9.36 -1.46 11.95
N GLU A 115 8.32 -0.63 11.97
CA GLU A 115 6.98 -0.95 12.49
C GLU A 115 5.87 -0.94 11.43
N VAL A 116 6.12 -0.41 10.23
CA VAL A 116 5.13 -0.36 9.14
C VAL A 116 5.77 -0.68 7.79
N LEU A 117 5.02 -1.39 6.94
CA LEU A 117 5.47 -1.62 5.56
C LEU A 117 5.30 -0.36 4.70
N HIS A 118 6.22 -0.17 3.75
CA HIS A 118 6.12 0.86 2.71
C HIS A 118 5.92 2.28 3.25
N ARG A 119 6.60 2.63 4.35
CA ARG A 119 6.52 3.96 4.99
C ARG A 119 6.75 5.10 4.01
N ASP A 120 7.75 4.97 3.14
CA ASP A 120 8.10 6.02 2.16
C ASP A 120 6.96 6.25 1.17
N TRP A 121 6.32 5.17 0.72
CA TRP A 121 5.14 5.27 -0.15
C TRP A 121 3.94 5.90 0.57
N LEU A 122 3.67 5.53 1.83
CA LEU A 122 2.61 6.18 2.62
C LEU A 122 2.87 7.69 2.76
N THR A 123 4.11 8.05 3.06
CA THR A 123 4.58 9.44 3.17
C THR A 123 4.35 10.20 1.87
N GLU A 124 4.76 9.64 0.74
CA GLU A 124 4.58 10.24 -0.59
C GLU A 124 3.08 10.43 -0.91
N GLN A 125 2.26 9.40 -0.71
CA GLN A 125 0.84 9.47 -1.01
C GLN A 125 0.09 10.48 -0.13
N LEU A 126 0.45 10.61 1.16
CA LEU A 126 -0.08 11.67 2.04
C LEU A 126 0.25 13.06 1.48
N GLN A 127 1.52 13.31 1.15
CA GLN A 127 1.96 14.59 0.60
C GLN A 127 1.30 14.92 -0.74
N LEU A 128 1.16 13.92 -1.63
CA LEU A 128 0.47 14.09 -2.90
C LEU A 128 -1.01 14.42 -2.71
N LYS A 129 -1.69 13.75 -1.76
CA LYS A 129 -3.10 14.01 -1.47
C LYS A 129 -3.31 15.39 -0.85
N MET A 130 -2.44 15.81 0.08
CA MET A 130 -2.42 17.16 0.65
C MET A 130 -2.26 18.23 -0.45
N ALA A 131 -1.29 18.04 -1.36
CA ALA A 131 -1.06 18.95 -2.47
C ALA A 131 -2.29 19.05 -3.40
N ARG A 132 -2.95 17.92 -3.69
CA ARG A 132 -4.21 17.89 -4.46
C ARG A 132 -5.35 18.63 -3.77
N PHE A 133 -5.38 18.62 -2.44
CA PHE A 133 -6.37 19.34 -1.64
C PHE A 133 -6.05 20.84 -1.48
N GLY A 134 -4.88 21.29 -1.93
CA GLY A 134 -4.47 22.69 -1.88
C GLY A 134 -3.80 23.08 -0.55
N MET A 135 -3.37 22.10 0.25
CA MET A 135 -2.60 22.36 1.47
C MET A 135 -1.16 22.72 1.10
N ARG A 136 -0.61 23.77 1.72
CA ARG A 136 0.81 24.12 1.57
C ARG A 136 1.65 23.00 2.16
N LYS A 137 2.62 22.50 1.40
CA LYS A 137 3.58 21.48 1.87
C LYS A 137 4.23 21.98 3.18
N PRO A 138 4.22 21.23 4.29
CA PRO A 138 5.01 21.61 5.44
C PRO A 138 6.48 21.66 5.03
N PRO A 139 7.27 22.63 5.56
CA PRO A 139 8.69 22.70 5.26
C PRO A 139 9.34 21.38 5.62
N GLN A 140 10.04 20.77 4.66
CA GLN A 140 10.95 19.67 4.95
C GLN A 140 12.11 20.31 5.72
N THR A 141 12.14 20.10 7.04
CA THR A 141 13.27 20.53 7.88
C THR A 141 14.53 19.79 7.41
N PRO A 142 15.67 20.49 7.26
CA PRO A 142 16.90 19.96 6.66
C PRO A 142 17.52 18.79 7.43
#